data_AF-A0ABD3G789-F1
#
_entry.id   AF-A0ABD3G789-F1
#
_cell.length_a   1.000
_cell.length_b   1.000
_cell.length_c   1.000
_cell.angle_alpha   90.00
_cell.angle_beta   90.00
_cell.angle_gamma   90.00
#
_symmetry.space_group_name_H-M   'P 1'
#
loop_
_entity.id
_entity.type
_entity.pdbx_description
1 polymer ?
#
loop_
_entity_poly.entity_id
_entity_poly.type
_entity_poly.pdbx_seq_one_letter_code
_entity_poly.pdbx_strand_id
1 'polypeptide(L)'
;MSLNEHDAALSGIMGVEETPPPAPLVKALGPQQAEVVVKRNQSKYDFVKVRVWVEDHVYVLSRYLLCRALVSAKINSRDAVQISLDLKRTLVDLNFTDIVQEQFEDFLYKTMLVFGYGEPQISCYRMMSSFHRNRVPLLIMLAGTACIGKSTLATKLADRLNLSSVLQTDLIFELMCNFSGQEKTSYITTKFQSTDELIAEYQKECDVVRKGVKSDIDKCLKDGKSLIIEGFHIDPRLYQKTIGAPEKGSNASCSGIVVPFLLTLDDADHHNFMTNSPDPRYRGDENAFGFRNLQNVQNYLVSHSQEEGMLPFTEVRINLHSFHDTLDHLHDVVLKRIEEVFVSTKAA
;
A
#
# COMPACT_ATOMS: atom_id res chain seq x y z
N MET A 1 -60.78 42.93 23.36
CA MET A 1 -61.07 41.58 22.84
C MET A 1 -59.73 40.96 22.52
N SER A 2 -59.13 40.29 23.51
CA SER A 2 -59.07 38.82 23.67
C SER A 2 -58.00 38.23 22.74
N LEU A 3 -56.82 37.85 23.26
CA LEU A 3 -56.47 36.65 24.04
C LEU A 3 -56.24 35.41 23.15
N ASN A 4 -55.07 34.79 23.38
CA ASN A 4 -54.70 33.37 23.18
C ASN A 4 -54.40 32.90 21.75
N GLU A 5 -53.48 31.97 21.48
CA GLU A 5 -52.57 31.13 22.28
C GLU A 5 -51.53 30.49 21.33
N HIS A 6 -50.41 30.06 21.91
CA HIS A 6 -49.46 29.03 21.44
C HIS A 6 -49.72 28.35 20.09
N ASP A 7 -48.74 28.43 19.18
CA ASP A 7 -48.50 27.33 18.25
C ASP A 7 -47.16 26.68 18.57
N ALA A 8 -47.28 25.44 19.03
CA ALA A 8 -46.25 24.60 19.57
C ALA A 8 -45.42 23.95 18.45
N ALA A 9 -44.21 23.57 18.83
CA ALA A 9 -43.31 22.75 18.04
C ALA A 9 -44.03 21.55 17.39
N LEU A 10 -44.01 21.50 16.06
CA LEU A 10 -44.27 20.28 15.30
C LEU A 10 -42.95 19.79 14.72
N SER A 11 -42.42 18.77 15.38
CA SER A 11 -41.33 17.90 14.95
C SER A 11 -41.62 17.31 13.57
N GLY A 12 -40.96 17.84 12.54
CA GLY A 12 -40.89 17.23 11.22
C GLY A 12 -39.94 16.04 11.25
N ILE A 13 -40.48 14.85 11.54
CA ILE A 13 -39.80 13.57 11.34
C ILE A 13 -39.66 13.40 9.82
N MET A 14 -38.49 13.72 9.28
CA MET A 14 -38.16 13.38 7.89
C MET A 14 -38.14 11.85 7.77
N GLY A 15 -39.13 11.32 7.05
CA GLY A 15 -39.25 9.89 6.78
C GLY A 15 -37.97 9.36 6.12
N VAL A 16 -37.41 8.33 6.72
CA VAL A 16 -36.28 7.57 6.18
C VAL A 16 -36.78 6.87 4.91
N GLU A 17 -36.21 7.20 3.76
CA GLU A 17 -36.47 6.48 2.51
C GLU A 17 -35.88 5.07 2.65
N GLU A 18 -36.73 4.07 2.96
CA GLU A 18 -36.30 2.70 3.20
C GLU A 18 -35.86 2.05 1.88
N THR A 19 -34.54 1.88 1.71
CA THR A 19 -33.98 1.08 0.61
C THR A 19 -34.34 -0.39 0.82
N PRO A 20 -34.97 -1.08 -0.16
CA PRO A 20 -35.40 -2.45 0.01
C PRO A 20 -34.21 -3.41 0.18
N PRO A 21 -34.37 -4.52 0.95
CA PRO A 21 -33.31 -5.48 1.18
C PRO A 21 -32.85 -6.18 -0.12
N PRO A 22 -31.55 -6.47 -0.28
CA PRO A 22 -31.00 -7.04 -1.50
C PRO A 22 -31.61 -8.43 -1.81
N ALA A 23 -31.96 -8.66 -3.08
CA ALA A 23 -32.69 -9.85 -3.54
C ALA A 23 -32.10 -11.22 -3.14
N PRO A 24 -30.76 -11.43 -3.07
CA PRO A 24 -30.19 -12.68 -2.58
C PRO A 24 -30.53 -12.97 -1.11
N LEU A 25 -30.61 -11.92 -0.30
CA LEU A 25 -30.86 -11.99 1.14
C LEU A 25 -32.34 -12.29 1.43
N VAL A 26 -33.24 -11.68 0.64
CA VAL A 26 -34.69 -11.94 0.67
C VAL A 26 -35.00 -13.38 0.24
N LYS A 27 -34.29 -13.92 -0.76
CA LYS A 27 -34.44 -15.32 -1.17
C LYS A 27 -33.98 -16.32 -0.11
N ALA A 28 -32.97 -15.98 0.68
CA ALA A 28 -32.39 -16.89 1.68
C ALA A 28 -33.14 -16.89 3.02
N LEU A 29 -33.68 -15.74 3.44
CA LEU A 29 -34.23 -15.54 4.79
C LEU A 29 -35.73 -15.15 4.78
N GLY A 30 -36.31 -14.92 3.61
CA GLY A 30 -37.64 -14.34 3.47
C GLY A 30 -37.63 -12.82 3.73
N PRO A 31 -38.65 -12.09 3.24
CA PRO A 31 -38.66 -10.62 3.22
C PRO A 31 -38.57 -10.00 4.63
N GLN A 32 -39.31 -10.53 5.60
CA GLN A 32 -39.33 -9.97 6.96
C GLN A 32 -38.02 -10.18 7.72
N GLN A 33 -37.38 -11.36 7.62
CA GLN A 33 -36.12 -11.61 8.30
C GLN A 33 -34.94 -10.92 7.59
N ALA A 34 -34.98 -10.81 6.26
CA ALA A 34 -34.00 -10.03 5.52
C ALA A 34 -34.05 -8.54 5.90
N GLU A 35 -35.25 -7.99 6.09
CA GLU A 35 -35.44 -6.60 6.53
C GLU A 35 -34.93 -6.39 7.96
N VAL A 36 -35.16 -7.34 8.88
CA VAL A 36 -34.62 -7.30 10.26
C VAL A 36 -33.09 -7.39 10.26
N VAL A 37 -32.49 -8.22 9.39
CA VAL A 37 -31.03 -8.34 9.27
C VAL A 37 -30.41 -7.07 8.68
N VAL A 38 -31.05 -6.46 7.68
CA VAL A 38 -30.61 -5.18 7.11
C VAL A 38 -30.73 -4.04 8.13
N LYS A 39 -31.85 -3.97 8.86
CA LYS A 39 -32.05 -2.98 9.94
C LYS A 39 -31.09 -3.17 11.13
N ARG A 40 -30.71 -4.42 11.46
CA ARG A 40 -29.67 -4.70 12.49
C ARG A 40 -28.27 -4.28 12.07
N ASN A 41 -27.96 -4.34 10.77
CA ASN A 41 -26.65 -3.99 10.24
C ASN A 41 -26.51 -2.49 9.88
N GLN A 42 -27.58 -1.71 9.94
CA GLN A 42 -27.58 -0.27 9.67
C GLN A 42 -27.64 0.51 10.98
N SER A 43 -26.58 1.25 11.29
CA SER A 43 -26.56 2.11 12.46
C SER A 43 -27.28 3.42 12.17
N LYS A 44 -27.98 4.02 13.16
CA LYS A 44 -28.54 5.39 13.05
C LYS A 44 -27.49 6.39 12.56
N TYR A 45 -26.23 6.19 12.94
CA TYR A 45 -25.11 7.03 12.55
C TYR A 45 -24.75 6.93 11.06
N ASP A 46 -25.17 5.89 10.34
CA ASP A 46 -24.83 5.72 8.93
C ASP A 46 -25.58 6.68 8.01
N PHE A 47 -26.77 7.13 8.42
CA PHE A 47 -27.59 8.08 7.67
C PHE A 47 -27.17 9.54 7.85
N VAL A 48 -26.38 9.84 8.89
CA VAL A 48 -25.90 11.20 9.15
C VAL A 48 -24.56 11.41 8.44
N LYS A 49 -24.54 12.39 7.54
CA LYS A 49 -23.33 12.84 6.83
C LYS A 49 -22.65 13.91 7.65
N VAL A 50 -21.42 13.64 8.08
CA VAL A 50 -20.53 14.65 8.68
C VAL A 50 -19.67 15.23 7.55
N ARG A 51 -19.75 16.55 7.35
CA ARG A 51 -18.97 17.31 6.38
C ARG A 51 -17.78 17.95 7.08
N VAL A 52 -16.59 17.73 6.53
CA VAL A 52 -15.34 18.30 7.04
C VAL A 52 -14.81 19.31 6.02
N TRP A 53 -14.53 20.51 6.49
CA TRP A 53 -14.03 21.63 5.71
C TRP A 53 -12.50 21.70 5.80
N VAL A 54 -11.84 21.65 4.65
CA VAL A 54 -10.40 21.86 4.48
C VAL A 54 -10.24 23.08 3.58
N GLU A 55 -9.94 24.23 4.18
CA GLU A 55 -9.91 25.51 3.46
C GLU A 55 -11.23 25.73 2.70
N ASP A 56 -11.21 25.82 1.38
CA ASP A 56 -12.39 26.03 0.53
C ASP A 56 -13.05 24.73 0.05
N HIS A 57 -12.52 23.57 0.45
CA HIS A 57 -12.99 22.26 0.01
C HIS A 57 -13.75 21.53 1.12
N VAL A 58 -14.85 20.86 0.76
CA VAL A 58 -15.63 20.04 1.68
C VAL A 58 -15.58 18.58 1.26
N TYR A 59 -15.32 17.69 2.22
CA TYR A 59 -15.46 16.25 2.02
C TYR A 59 -16.39 15.64 3.07
N VAL A 60 -17.03 14.53 2.72
CA VAL A 60 -17.85 13.76 3.66
C VAL A 60 -16.98 12.75 4.38
N LEU A 61 -17.03 12.73 5.70
CA LEU A 61 -16.29 11.79 6.53
C LEU A 61 -16.60 10.35 6.11
N SER A 62 -15.60 9.68 5.56
CA SER A 62 -15.65 8.25 5.26
C SER A 62 -14.94 7.48 6.35
N ARG A 63 -15.70 6.62 7.07
CA ARG A 63 -15.15 5.71 8.08
C ARG A 63 -14.06 4.80 7.50
N TYR A 64 -14.27 4.36 6.26
CA TYR A 64 -13.31 3.50 5.56
C TYR A 64 -11.99 4.22 5.26
N LEU A 65 -12.04 5.44 4.71
CA LEU A 65 -10.82 6.20 4.42
C LEU A 65 -10.08 6.59 5.71
N LEU A 66 -10.81 6.98 6.75
CA LEU A 66 -10.22 7.26 8.05
C LEU A 66 -9.55 6.01 8.64
N CYS A 67 -10.21 4.86 8.61
CA CYS A 67 -9.63 3.60 9.07
C CYS A 67 -8.33 3.27 8.34
N ARG A 68 -8.27 3.47 7.02
CA ARG A 68 -7.03 3.26 6.25
C ARG A 68 -5.92 4.23 6.63
N ALA A 69 -6.25 5.50 6.81
CA ALA A 69 -5.29 6.51 7.25
C ALA A 69 -4.76 6.25 8.68
N LEU A 70 -5.57 5.64 9.55
CA LEU A 70 -5.13 5.21 10.88
C LEU A 70 -4.19 3.99 10.79
N VAL A 71 -4.52 3.03 9.93
CA VAL A 71 -3.67 1.84 9.71
C VAL A 71 -2.30 2.23 9.13
N SER A 72 -2.23 3.20 8.22
CA SER A 72 -0.95 3.72 7.73
C SER A 72 -0.14 4.44 8.82
N ALA A 73 -0.79 4.93 9.89
CA ALA A 73 -0.15 5.50 11.07
C ALA A 73 0.25 4.45 12.14
N LYS A 74 0.34 3.17 11.77
CA LYS A 74 0.64 2.01 12.64
C LYS A 74 -0.41 1.71 13.72
N ILE A 75 -1.66 2.10 13.51
CA ILE A 75 -2.76 1.73 14.41
C ILE A 75 -3.29 0.34 14.01
N ASN A 76 -3.58 -0.50 14.99
CA ASN A 76 -4.13 -1.83 14.73
C ASN A 76 -5.44 -1.73 13.94
N SER A 77 -5.64 -2.59 12.94
CA SER A 77 -6.85 -2.58 12.10
C SER A 77 -8.16 -2.68 12.91
N ARG A 78 -8.18 -3.51 13.96
CA ARG A 78 -9.34 -3.63 14.86
C ARG A 78 -9.64 -2.31 15.56
N ASP A 79 -8.61 -1.67 16.09
CA ASP A 79 -8.76 -0.42 16.83
C ASP A 79 -9.07 0.74 15.88
N ALA A 80 -8.48 0.78 14.68
CA ALA A 80 -8.78 1.77 13.66
C ALA A 80 -10.27 1.77 13.27
N VAL A 81 -10.87 0.57 13.15
CA VAL A 81 -12.32 0.44 12.92
C VAL A 81 -13.12 1.02 14.10
N GLN A 82 -12.76 0.68 15.34
CA GLN A 82 -13.47 1.18 16.53
C GLN A 82 -13.30 2.70 16.70
N ILE A 83 -12.09 3.23 16.56
CA ILE A 83 -11.80 4.67 16.58
C ILE A 83 -12.64 5.39 15.53
N SER A 84 -12.72 4.87 14.31
CA SER A 84 -13.54 5.49 13.25
C SER A 84 -15.05 5.51 13.57
N LEU A 85 -15.52 4.50 14.30
CA LEU A 85 -16.91 4.35 14.71
C LEU A 85 -17.23 5.29 15.87
N ASP A 86 -16.39 5.29 16.90
CA ASP A 86 -16.54 6.12 18.09
C ASP A 86 -16.39 7.60 17.76
N LEU A 87 -15.48 7.97 16.85
CA LEU A 87 -15.34 9.33 16.37
C LEU A 87 -16.62 9.79 15.65
N LYS A 88 -17.12 8.99 14.69
CA LYS A 88 -18.34 9.34 13.95
C LYS A 88 -19.53 9.46 14.90
N ARG A 89 -19.68 8.51 15.83
CA ARG A 89 -20.72 8.55 16.86
C ARG A 89 -20.63 9.84 17.69
N THR A 90 -19.45 10.15 18.21
CA THR A 90 -19.20 11.35 19.02
C THR A 90 -19.59 12.62 18.27
N LEU A 91 -19.18 12.76 17.01
CA LEU A 91 -19.50 13.93 16.19
C LEU A 91 -21.02 14.06 15.95
N VAL A 92 -21.70 12.94 15.67
CA VAL A 92 -23.16 12.95 15.44
C VAL A 92 -23.93 13.22 16.75
N ASP A 93 -23.54 12.61 17.87
CA ASP A 93 -24.19 12.80 19.17
C ASP A 93 -24.06 14.24 19.68
N LEU A 94 -22.94 14.91 19.37
CA LEU A 94 -22.71 16.33 19.66
C LEU A 94 -23.31 17.28 18.61
N ASN A 95 -24.05 16.78 17.61
CA ASN A 95 -24.62 17.53 16.48
C ASN A 95 -23.58 18.29 15.64
N PHE A 96 -22.32 17.83 15.62
CA PHE A 96 -21.28 18.33 14.74
C PHE A 96 -21.40 17.68 13.34
N THR A 97 -22.33 18.19 12.52
CA THR A 97 -22.50 17.75 11.12
C THR A 97 -21.64 18.52 10.13
N ASP A 98 -21.18 19.72 10.49
CA ASP A 98 -20.28 20.57 9.72
C ASP A 98 -19.14 21.04 10.62
N ILE A 99 -17.92 20.60 10.34
CA ILE A 99 -16.75 20.88 11.17
C ILE A 99 -15.55 21.28 10.32
N VAL A 100 -14.68 22.11 10.87
CA VAL A 100 -13.38 22.42 10.24
C VAL A 100 -12.36 21.32 10.51
N GLN A 101 -11.37 21.18 9.63
CA GLN A 101 -10.33 20.16 9.72
C GLN A 101 -9.62 20.14 11.08
N GLU A 102 -9.26 21.30 11.63
CA GLU A 102 -8.56 21.40 12.93
C GLU A 102 -9.41 20.83 14.07
N GLN A 103 -10.71 21.15 14.09
CA GLN A 103 -11.64 20.60 15.08
C GLN A 103 -11.82 19.08 14.89
N PHE A 104 -11.92 18.61 13.64
CA PHE A 104 -12.00 17.19 13.34
C PHE A 104 -10.76 16.44 13.85
N GLU A 105 -9.56 16.97 13.60
CA GLU A 105 -8.30 16.41 14.07
C GLU A 105 -8.21 16.39 15.60
N ASP A 106 -8.67 17.45 16.28
CA ASP A 106 -8.75 17.49 17.74
C ASP A 106 -9.62 16.37 18.32
N PHE A 107 -10.81 16.13 17.74
CA PHE A 107 -11.66 15.02 18.15
C PHE A 107 -10.99 13.69 17.86
N LEU A 108 -10.38 13.53 16.68
CA LEU A 108 -9.68 12.30 16.31
C LEU A 108 -8.53 11.98 17.29
N TYR A 109 -7.69 12.96 17.61
CA TYR A 109 -6.56 12.77 18.52
C TYR A 109 -7.02 12.43 19.94
N LYS A 110 -8.10 13.07 20.42
CA LYS A 110 -8.72 12.71 21.70
C LYS A 110 -9.25 11.28 21.69
N THR A 111 -9.92 10.84 20.62
CA THR A 111 -10.38 9.46 20.48
C THR A 111 -9.19 8.49 20.44
N MET A 112 -8.11 8.80 19.72
CA MET A 112 -6.91 7.97 19.67
C MET A 112 -6.27 7.79 21.05
N LEU A 113 -6.20 8.86 21.85
CA LEU A 113 -5.68 8.82 23.23
C LEU A 113 -6.50 7.89 24.13
N VAL A 114 -7.83 7.88 23.99
CA VAL A 114 -8.71 6.97 24.75
C VAL A 114 -8.41 5.50 24.45
N PHE A 115 -8.02 5.18 23.22
CA PHE A 115 -7.61 3.84 22.81
C PHE A 115 -6.15 3.50 23.17
N GLY A 116 -5.42 4.40 23.83
CA GLY A 116 -4.04 4.18 24.25
C GLY A 116 -2.98 4.57 23.21
N TYR A 117 -3.37 5.24 22.13
CA TYR A 117 -2.43 5.74 21.12
C TYR A 117 -2.00 7.18 21.43
N GLY A 118 -0.71 7.39 21.63
CA GLY A 118 -0.13 8.67 22.06
C GLY A 118 0.51 9.46 20.92
N GLU A 119 1.40 10.37 21.31
CA GLU A 119 2.13 11.26 20.40
C GLU A 119 2.86 10.56 19.24
N PRO A 120 3.50 9.38 19.40
CA PRO A 120 4.19 8.73 18.27
C PRO A 120 3.25 8.42 17.10
N GLN A 121 2.05 7.89 17.37
CA GLN A 121 1.06 7.55 16.35
C GLN A 121 0.34 8.79 15.82
N ILE A 122 0.08 9.79 16.68
CA ILE A 122 -0.51 11.07 16.27
C ILE A 122 0.45 11.82 15.32
N SER A 123 1.74 11.87 15.65
CA SER A 123 2.77 12.46 14.80
C SER A 123 2.89 11.73 13.47
N CYS A 124 2.90 10.39 13.48
CA CYS A 124 2.91 9.57 12.28
C CYS A 124 1.67 9.82 11.40
N TYR A 125 0.48 9.90 11.99
CA TYR A 125 -0.75 10.24 11.27
C TYR A 125 -0.66 11.62 10.62
N ARG A 126 -0.19 12.64 11.34
CA ARG A 126 -0.03 14.00 10.81
C ARG A 126 0.96 14.04 9.65
N MET A 127 2.10 13.35 9.79
CA MET A 127 3.10 13.21 8.73
C MET A 127 2.48 12.55 7.49
N MET A 128 1.79 11.42 7.66
CA MET A 128 1.20 10.68 6.55
C MET A 128 0.07 11.46 5.87
N SER A 129 -0.76 12.16 6.64
CA SER A 129 -1.79 13.07 6.12
C SER A 129 -1.17 14.17 5.26
N SER A 130 -0.09 14.80 5.75
CA SER A 130 0.65 15.82 5.00
C SER A 130 1.32 15.25 3.73
N PHE A 131 1.88 14.05 3.79
CA PHE A 131 2.44 13.32 2.65
C PHE A 131 1.42 13.12 1.53
N HIS A 132 0.22 12.63 1.85
CA HIS A 132 -0.83 12.44 0.85
C HIS A 132 -1.40 13.76 0.33
N ARG A 133 -1.54 14.79 1.19
CA ARG A 133 -2.03 16.12 0.80
C ARG A 133 -1.09 16.83 -0.15
N ASN A 134 0.21 16.80 0.14
CA ASN A 134 1.25 17.49 -0.64
C ASN A 134 1.64 16.74 -1.92
N ARG A 135 1.03 15.57 -2.19
CA ARG A 135 1.32 14.74 -3.39
C ARG A 135 2.82 14.49 -3.55
N VAL A 136 3.51 14.20 -2.44
CA VAL A 136 4.95 13.92 -2.48
C VAL A 136 5.14 12.61 -3.25
N PRO A 137 5.94 12.58 -4.33
CA PRO A 137 6.18 11.36 -5.07
C PRO A 137 6.85 10.30 -4.19
N LEU A 138 6.37 9.06 -4.26
CA LEU A 138 6.95 7.93 -3.53
C LEU A 138 7.09 6.72 -4.45
N LEU A 139 8.32 6.31 -4.67
CA LEU A 139 8.67 5.12 -5.44
C LEU A 139 9.18 4.04 -4.50
N ILE A 140 8.44 2.95 -4.36
CA ILE A 140 8.88 1.76 -3.64
C ILE A 140 9.29 0.70 -4.66
N MET A 141 10.49 0.14 -4.51
CA MET A 141 10.97 -0.92 -5.38
C MET A 141 11.15 -2.20 -4.58
N LEU A 142 10.58 -3.31 -5.05
CA LEU A 142 10.65 -4.63 -4.41
C LEU A 142 11.35 -5.59 -5.37
N ALA A 143 12.67 -5.63 -5.31
CA ALA A 143 13.49 -6.59 -6.05
C ALA A 143 13.55 -7.94 -5.31
N GLY A 144 13.74 -9.03 -6.04
CA GLY A 144 13.98 -10.35 -5.46
C GLY A 144 13.59 -11.48 -6.41
N THR A 145 14.00 -12.70 -6.08
CA THR A 145 13.78 -13.86 -6.95
C THR A 145 12.32 -14.30 -7.01
N ALA A 146 11.97 -15.17 -7.97
CA ALA A 146 10.66 -15.80 -8.00
C ALA A 146 10.41 -16.61 -6.72
N CYS A 147 9.14 -16.92 -6.43
CA CYS A 147 8.74 -17.84 -5.33
C CYS A 147 9.14 -17.42 -3.91
N ILE A 148 9.16 -16.11 -3.61
CA ILE A 148 9.37 -15.62 -2.24
C ILE A 148 8.16 -14.84 -1.68
N GLY A 149 7.05 -14.76 -2.42
CA GLY A 149 5.83 -14.04 -1.98
C GLY A 149 5.85 -12.52 -2.18
N LYS A 150 6.73 -12.00 -3.06
CA LYS A 150 6.87 -10.55 -3.35
C LYS A 150 5.56 -9.88 -3.71
N SER A 151 4.81 -10.41 -4.67
CA SER A 151 3.56 -9.79 -5.13
C SER A 151 2.52 -9.72 -4.00
N THR A 152 2.48 -10.70 -3.11
CA THR A 152 1.62 -10.66 -1.92
C THR A 152 2.09 -9.57 -0.94
N LEU A 153 3.40 -9.41 -0.73
CA LEU A 153 3.94 -8.33 0.11
C LEU A 153 3.65 -6.96 -0.50
N ALA A 154 3.86 -6.81 -1.80
CA ALA A 154 3.62 -5.58 -2.56
C ALA A 154 2.16 -5.13 -2.43
N THR A 155 1.21 -6.04 -2.68
CA THR A 155 -0.23 -5.74 -2.58
C THR A 155 -0.63 -5.36 -1.16
N LYS A 156 -0.20 -6.13 -0.14
CA LYS A 156 -0.52 -5.81 1.25
C LYS A 156 0.14 -4.49 1.71
N LEU A 157 1.34 -4.18 1.23
CA LEU A 157 2.03 -2.93 1.51
C LEU A 157 1.31 -1.75 0.85
N ALA A 158 0.89 -1.88 -0.41
CA ALA A 158 0.09 -0.87 -1.12
C ALA A 158 -1.23 -0.60 -0.40
N ASP A 159 -1.94 -1.65 0.02
CA ASP A 159 -3.19 -1.53 0.77
C ASP A 159 -2.99 -0.77 2.09
N ARG A 160 -1.91 -1.11 2.82
CA ARG A 160 -1.56 -0.53 4.12
C ARG A 160 -1.14 0.93 4.03
N LEU A 161 -0.32 1.28 3.04
CA LEU A 161 0.14 2.65 2.79
C LEU A 161 -0.85 3.49 1.97
N ASN A 162 -2.00 2.92 1.58
CA ASN A 162 -2.99 3.58 0.75
C ASN A 162 -2.43 4.09 -0.60
N LEU A 163 -1.59 3.27 -1.23
CA LEU A 163 -1.00 3.56 -2.54
C LEU A 163 -1.91 3.05 -3.66
N SER A 164 -1.98 3.79 -4.76
CA SER A 164 -2.94 3.54 -5.84
C SER A 164 -2.44 2.64 -6.97
N SER A 165 -1.13 2.37 -7.04
CA SER A 165 -0.53 1.67 -8.17
C SER A 165 0.57 0.70 -7.74
N VAL A 166 0.42 -0.55 -8.15
CA VAL A 166 1.44 -1.60 -8.08
C VAL A 166 1.72 -2.06 -9.51
N LEU A 167 2.99 -2.00 -9.91
CA LEU A 167 3.47 -2.39 -11.22
C LEU A 167 4.32 -3.65 -11.10
N GLN A 168 3.92 -4.71 -11.78
CA GLN A 168 4.63 -5.99 -11.79
C GLN A 168 5.56 -6.06 -12.99
N THR A 169 6.86 -6.25 -12.79
CA THR A 169 7.83 -6.30 -13.89
C THR A 169 7.62 -7.47 -14.81
N ASP A 170 7.11 -8.59 -14.29
CA ASP A 170 6.89 -9.81 -15.05
C ASP A 170 5.84 -9.58 -16.17
N LEU A 171 4.83 -8.75 -15.90
CA LEU A 171 3.84 -8.33 -16.90
C LEU A 171 4.46 -7.41 -17.95
N ILE A 172 5.32 -6.47 -17.54
CA ILE A 172 6.03 -5.58 -18.47
C ILE A 172 6.97 -6.38 -19.36
N PHE A 173 7.69 -7.35 -18.81
CA PHE A 173 8.54 -8.25 -19.58
C PHE A 173 7.74 -9.00 -20.64
N GLU A 174 6.60 -9.60 -20.25
CA GLU A 174 5.74 -10.32 -21.18
C GLU A 174 5.21 -9.44 -22.32
N LEU A 175 4.80 -8.21 -22.00
CA LEU A 175 4.39 -7.24 -23.01
C LEU A 175 5.55 -6.90 -23.96
N MET A 176 6.73 -6.62 -23.43
CA MET A 176 7.91 -6.27 -24.24
C MET A 176 8.37 -7.43 -25.13
N CYS A 177 8.31 -8.67 -24.64
CA CYS A 177 8.59 -9.87 -25.42
C CYS A 177 7.60 -10.04 -26.59
N ASN A 178 6.30 -9.85 -26.32
CA ASN A 178 5.26 -9.94 -27.35
C ASN A 178 5.45 -8.92 -28.48
N PHE A 179 5.89 -7.70 -28.16
CA PHE A 179 6.19 -6.68 -29.18
C PHE A 179 7.50 -6.93 -29.93
N SER A 180 8.50 -7.50 -29.26
CA SER A 180 9.84 -7.68 -29.82
C SER A 180 10.05 -9.04 -30.51
N GLY A 181 9.10 -9.97 -30.35
CA GLY A 181 9.23 -11.35 -30.83
C GLY A 181 10.32 -12.14 -30.10
N GLN A 182 10.69 -11.74 -28.88
CA GLN A 182 11.69 -12.45 -28.08
C GLN A 182 11.08 -13.69 -27.41
N GLU A 183 11.82 -14.80 -27.42
CA GLU A 183 11.45 -16.00 -26.67
C GLU A 183 11.59 -15.75 -25.16
N LYS A 184 10.61 -16.26 -24.40
CA LYS A 184 10.54 -16.12 -22.94
C LYS A 184 11.39 -17.21 -22.30
N THR A 185 12.44 -16.85 -21.59
CA THR A 185 13.25 -17.82 -20.85
C THR A 185 12.53 -18.22 -19.57
N SER A 186 12.29 -19.52 -19.39
CA SER A 186 11.73 -20.05 -18.16
C SER A 186 12.88 -20.50 -17.23
N TYR A 187 13.20 -19.69 -16.23
CA TYR A 187 14.28 -19.99 -15.27
C TYR A 187 14.05 -21.25 -14.43
N ILE A 188 12.82 -21.77 -14.42
CA ILE A 188 12.42 -22.95 -13.65
C ILE A 188 12.74 -24.24 -14.43
N THR A 189 12.51 -24.23 -15.74
CA THR A 189 12.61 -25.42 -16.60
C THR A 189 13.87 -25.42 -17.46
N THR A 190 14.51 -24.26 -17.66
CA THR A 190 15.71 -24.13 -18.50
C THR A 190 16.96 -24.56 -17.73
N LYS A 191 17.74 -25.46 -18.33
CA LYS A 191 19.04 -25.85 -17.81
C LYS A 191 20.14 -25.01 -18.46
N PHE A 192 20.75 -24.13 -17.67
CA PHE A 192 21.92 -23.35 -18.08
C PHE A 192 23.20 -24.17 -17.89
N GLN A 193 24.20 -23.97 -18.76
CA GLN A 193 25.46 -24.70 -18.68
C GLN A 193 26.38 -24.12 -17.59
N SER A 194 26.26 -22.82 -17.32
CA SER A 194 27.03 -22.10 -16.31
C SER A 194 26.19 -21.05 -15.60
N THR A 195 26.65 -20.63 -14.42
CA THR A 195 26.03 -19.50 -13.70
C THR A 195 26.18 -18.19 -14.49
N ASP A 196 27.29 -18.00 -15.21
CA ASP A 196 27.53 -16.78 -15.98
C ASP A 196 26.55 -16.63 -17.16
N GLU A 197 26.22 -17.73 -17.83
CA GLU A 197 25.21 -17.77 -18.90
C GLU A 197 23.82 -17.40 -18.36
N LEU A 198 23.44 -17.95 -17.20
CA LEU A 198 22.21 -17.63 -16.49
C LEU A 198 22.12 -16.14 -16.15
N ILE A 199 23.20 -15.57 -15.60
CA ILE A 199 23.23 -14.15 -15.21
C ILE A 199 23.23 -13.24 -16.45
N ALA A 200 23.92 -13.60 -17.52
CA ALA A 200 23.91 -12.83 -18.77
C ALA A 200 22.51 -12.75 -19.38
N GLU A 201 21.75 -13.85 -19.41
CA GLU A 201 20.37 -13.82 -19.89
C GLU A 201 19.47 -13.02 -18.94
N TYR A 202 19.65 -13.17 -17.62
CA TYR A 202 18.94 -12.37 -16.62
C TYR A 202 19.15 -10.86 -16.79
N GLN A 203 20.40 -10.42 -16.96
CA GLN A 203 20.75 -9.02 -17.17
C GLN A 203 20.09 -8.45 -18.44
N LYS A 204 20.12 -9.22 -19.53
CA LYS A 204 19.49 -8.84 -20.80
C LYS A 204 17.98 -8.67 -20.67
N GLU A 205 17.30 -9.56 -19.94
CA GLU A 205 15.87 -9.41 -19.67
C GLU A 205 15.58 -8.19 -18.79
N CYS A 206 16.41 -7.96 -17.75
CA CYS A 206 16.30 -6.79 -16.89
C CYS A 206 16.47 -5.46 -17.67
N ASP A 207 17.35 -5.41 -18.67
CA ASP A 207 17.53 -4.25 -19.53
C ASP A 207 16.29 -3.92 -20.36
N VAL A 208 15.60 -4.96 -20.85
CA VAL A 208 14.33 -4.79 -21.59
C VAL A 208 13.26 -4.22 -20.67
N VAL A 209 13.11 -4.78 -19.47
CA VAL A 209 12.14 -4.31 -18.47
C VAL A 209 12.45 -2.89 -18.02
N ARG A 210 13.73 -2.57 -17.77
CA ARG A 210 14.18 -1.23 -17.36
C ARG A 210 13.76 -0.16 -18.35
N LYS A 211 13.75 -0.47 -19.65
CA LYS A 211 13.26 0.43 -20.72
C LYS A 211 11.75 0.60 -20.66
N GLY A 212 11.00 -0.50 -20.46
CA GLY A 212 9.54 -0.46 -20.34
C GLY A 212 9.06 0.35 -19.14
N VAL A 213 9.68 0.14 -17.97
CA VAL A 213 9.25 0.77 -16.70
C VAL A 213 9.72 2.23 -16.57
N LYS A 214 10.65 2.69 -17.41
CA LYS A 214 11.22 4.05 -17.34
C LYS A 214 10.15 5.13 -17.38
N SER A 215 9.17 5.00 -18.29
CA SER A 215 8.09 5.98 -18.45
C SER A 215 7.25 6.09 -17.18
N ASP A 216 6.93 4.97 -16.54
CA ASP A 216 6.11 4.95 -15.32
C ASP A 216 6.85 5.54 -14.11
N ILE A 217 8.15 5.25 -13.97
CA ILE A 217 9.00 5.89 -12.96
C ILE A 217 9.07 7.40 -13.17
N ASP A 218 9.35 7.85 -14.38
CA ASP A 218 9.47 9.28 -14.69
C ASP A 218 8.14 10.02 -14.44
N LYS A 219 7.01 9.39 -14.77
CA LYS A 219 5.67 9.93 -14.46
C LYS A 219 5.39 9.94 -12.97
N CYS A 220 5.74 8.88 -12.23
CA CYS A 220 5.57 8.81 -10.78
C CYS A 220 6.27 9.99 -10.10
N LEU A 221 7.54 10.23 -10.45
CA LEU A 221 8.37 11.28 -9.86
C LEU A 221 7.94 12.70 -10.28
N LYS A 222 7.41 12.88 -11.49
CA LYS A 222 6.93 14.19 -11.99
C LYS A 222 5.52 14.54 -11.53
N ASP A 223 4.60 13.58 -11.55
CA ASP A 223 3.17 13.80 -11.30
C ASP A 223 2.82 13.80 -9.79
N GLY A 224 3.78 13.56 -8.90
CA GLY A 224 3.50 13.48 -7.46
C GLY A 224 2.69 12.25 -7.05
N LYS A 225 2.78 11.17 -7.83
CA LYS A 225 2.07 9.91 -7.55
C LYS A 225 2.97 8.98 -6.78
N SER A 226 2.35 8.03 -6.07
CA SER A 226 3.06 6.92 -5.45
C SER A 226 2.95 5.68 -6.32
N LEU A 227 4.05 4.96 -6.47
CA LEU A 227 4.18 3.76 -7.29
C LEU A 227 4.97 2.70 -6.53
N ILE A 228 4.45 1.48 -6.47
CA ILE A 228 5.24 0.30 -6.10
C ILE A 228 5.63 -0.42 -7.39
N ILE A 229 6.90 -0.74 -7.56
CA ILE A 229 7.41 -1.59 -8.64
C ILE A 229 7.93 -2.87 -7.99
N GLU A 230 7.43 -4.02 -8.42
CA GLU A 230 7.80 -5.31 -7.87
C GLU A 230 8.09 -6.32 -8.98
N GLY A 231 9.03 -7.24 -8.74
CA GLY A 231 9.15 -8.44 -9.55
C GLY A 231 10.57 -8.96 -9.71
N PHE A 232 10.72 -9.95 -10.59
CA PHE A 232 11.98 -10.68 -10.77
C PHE A 232 13.03 -9.86 -11.54
N HIS A 233 12.60 -9.07 -12.51
CA HIS A 233 13.47 -8.33 -13.44
C HIS A 233 13.88 -6.94 -12.93
N ILE A 234 14.16 -6.83 -11.63
CA ILE A 234 14.65 -5.60 -11.01
C ILE A 234 16.10 -5.82 -10.55
N ASP A 235 17.06 -5.48 -11.41
CA ASP A 235 18.48 -5.45 -11.04
C ASP A 235 18.84 -4.08 -10.43
N PRO A 236 19.27 -4.02 -9.15
CA PRO A 236 19.73 -2.80 -8.48
C PRO A 236 20.68 -1.92 -9.30
N ARG A 237 21.55 -2.53 -10.11
CA ARG A 237 22.59 -1.84 -10.90
C ARG A 237 21.98 -0.93 -11.96
N LEU A 238 20.78 -1.25 -12.47
CA LEU A 238 20.09 -0.48 -13.50
C LEU A 238 19.33 0.75 -12.95
N TYR A 239 19.16 0.82 -11.62
CA TYR A 239 18.35 1.84 -10.96
C TYR A 239 19.17 2.83 -10.11
N GLN A 240 20.51 2.76 -10.17
CA GLN A 240 21.41 3.65 -9.45
C GLN A 240 21.15 5.14 -9.70
N LYS A 241 20.88 5.52 -10.95
CA LYS A 241 20.52 6.92 -11.28
C LYS A 241 19.18 7.33 -10.67
N THR A 242 18.24 6.40 -10.51
CA THR A 242 16.93 6.67 -9.91
C THR A 242 17.06 6.81 -8.39
N ILE A 243 17.89 5.98 -7.75
CA ILE A 243 18.11 5.97 -6.29
C ILE A 243 19.01 7.12 -5.85
N GLY A 244 20.02 7.45 -6.67
CA GLY A 244 20.98 8.53 -6.45
C GLY A 244 20.52 9.90 -6.96
N ALA A 245 19.29 10.02 -7.47
CA ALA A 245 18.70 11.30 -7.86
C ALA A 245 18.28 12.28 -6.74
N PRO A 246 18.48 12.08 -5.41
CA PRO A 246 18.01 13.07 -4.47
C PRO A 246 18.94 14.27 -4.29
N GLU A 247 20.16 14.30 -4.84
CA GLU A 247 21.10 15.37 -4.46
C GLU A 247 21.80 16.10 -5.63
N LYS A 248 21.51 17.41 -5.68
CA LYS A 248 22.28 18.52 -6.27
C LYS A 248 22.06 18.79 -7.77
N GLY A 249 21.24 19.82 -8.04
CA GLY A 249 21.59 20.76 -9.12
C GLY A 249 20.47 21.30 -10.00
N SER A 250 19.21 20.90 -9.85
CA SER A 250 18.12 21.50 -10.64
C SER A 250 17.04 22.08 -9.75
N ASN A 251 16.68 23.33 -10.04
CA ASN A 251 15.57 24.08 -9.43
C ASN A 251 14.20 23.47 -9.81
N ALA A 252 14.01 22.17 -9.60
CA ALA A 252 12.75 21.46 -9.77
C ALA A 252 12.24 21.04 -8.38
N SER A 253 11.12 21.59 -7.97
CA SER A 253 10.53 21.55 -6.62
C SER A 253 9.99 20.17 -6.16
N CYS A 254 10.54 19.05 -6.64
CA CYS A 254 10.19 17.72 -6.14
C CYS A 254 11.33 16.72 -6.35
N SER A 255 12.16 16.53 -5.32
CA SER A 255 12.91 15.29 -5.12
C SER A 255 11.92 14.26 -4.57
N GLY A 256 11.57 13.25 -5.37
CA GLY A 256 10.69 12.16 -4.93
C GLY A 256 11.38 11.24 -3.93
N ILE A 257 10.61 10.59 -3.06
CA ILE A 257 11.11 9.61 -2.10
C ILE A 257 11.28 8.27 -2.82
N VAL A 258 12.48 7.70 -2.80
CA VAL A 258 12.76 6.37 -3.36
C VAL A 258 13.15 5.42 -2.23
N VAL A 259 12.47 4.27 -2.16
CA VAL A 259 12.71 3.22 -1.16
C VAL A 259 12.97 1.89 -1.87
N PRO A 260 14.23 1.54 -2.13
CA PRO A 260 14.59 0.28 -2.77
C PRO A 260 14.77 -0.85 -1.74
N PHE A 261 14.06 -1.95 -1.93
CA PHE A 261 14.16 -3.16 -1.13
C PHE A 261 14.64 -4.34 -1.98
N LEU A 262 15.52 -5.15 -1.41
CA LEU A 262 15.87 -6.47 -1.94
C LEU A 262 15.31 -7.53 -0.99
N LEU A 263 14.29 -8.23 -1.45
CA LEU A 263 13.66 -9.31 -0.70
C LEU A 263 14.43 -10.61 -0.91
N THR A 264 14.87 -11.23 0.17
CA THR A 264 15.61 -12.49 0.16
C THR A 264 14.90 -13.56 0.98
N LEU A 265 15.15 -14.83 0.65
CA LEU A 265 14.60 -15.97 1.37
C LEU A 265 15.68 -17.05 1.51
N ASP A 266 15.70 -17.74 2.65
CA ASP A 266 16.68 -18.80 2.88
C ASP A 266 16.46 -19.99 1.97
N ASP A 267 17.53 -20.73 1.70
CA ASP A 267 17.50 -21.93 0.85
C ASP A 267 16.43 -22.94 1.28
N ALA A 268 16.37 -23.27 2.57
CA ALA A 268 15.40 -24.23 3.09
C ALA A 268 13.95 -23.74 2.94
N ASP A 269 13.71 -22.47 3.26
CA ASP A 269 12.41 -21.84 3.19
C ASP A 269 11.93 -21.63 1.75
N HIS A 270 12.84 -21.24 0.86
CA HIS A 270 12.58 -21.08 -0.56
C HIS A 270 12.28 -22.43 -1.22
N HIS A 271 13.03 -23.48 -0.88
CA HIS A 271 12.74 -24.83 -1.34
C HIS A 271 11.35 -25.29 -0.85
N ASN A 272 11.03 -25.03 0.42
CA ASN A 272 9.73 -25.37 0.99
C ASN A 272 8.58 -24.59 0.32
N PHE A 273 8.76 -23.30 0.07
CA PHE A 273 7.78 -22.46 -0.61
C PHE A 273 7.53 -22.93 -2.04
N MET A 274 8.60 -23.26 -2.77
CA MET A 274 8.51 -23.74 -4.14
C MET A 274 7.81 -25.11 -4.22
N THR A 275 8.16 -26.04 -3.32
CA THR A 275 7.57 -27.40 -3.26
C THR A 275 6.09 -27.38 -2.89
N ASN A 276 5.67 -26.47 -2.00
CA ASN A 276 4.28 -26.34 -1.59
C ASN A 276 3.45 -25.43 -2.52
N SER A 277 4.04 -24.92 -3.59
CA SER A 277 3.35 -24.05 -4.54
C SER A 277 2.19 -24.80 -5.22
N PRO A 278 1.00 -24.18 -5.34
CA PRO A 278 -0.12 -24.77 -6.07
C PRO A 278 0.11 -24.78 -7.59
N ASP A 279 1.09 -24.03 -8.08
CA ASP A 279 1.36 -23.88 -9.51
C ASP A 279 2.10 -25.11 -10.06
N PRO A 280 1.55 -25.80 -11.07
CA PRO A 280 2.13 -27.02 -11.65
C PRO A 280 3.55 -26.85 -12.19
N ARG A 281 3.95 -25.62 -12.55
CA ARG A 281 5.30 -25.31 -13.03
C ARG A 281 6.39 -25.63 -12.00
N TYR A 282 6.03 -25.73 -10.72
CA TYR A 282 6.94 -26.02 -9.62
C TYR A 282 6.74 -27.44 -9.06
N ARG A 283 6.06 -28.34 -9.79
CA ARG A 283 5.81 -29.73 -9.38
C ARG A 283 6.56 -30.69 -10.31
N GLY A 284 7.82 -31.02 -10.00
CA GLY A 284 8.57 -32.06 -10.73
C GLY A 284 10.07 -32.12 -10.38
N ASP A 285 10.80 -33.10 -10.95
CA ASP A 285 12.26 -33.26 -10.78
C ASP A 285 13.08 -32.08 -11.37
N GLU A 286 12.48 -31.32 -12.30
CA GLU A 286 13.04 -30.07 -12.84
C GLU A 286 13.21 -28.98 -11.76
N ASN A 287 12.56 -29.14 -10.61
CA ASN A 287 12.69 -28.26 -9.44
C ASN A 287 14.14 -28.10 -8.96
N ALA A 288 14.98 -29.13 -9.08
CA ALA A 288 16.34 -29.04 -8.57
C ALA A 288 17.20 -28.02 -9.35
N PHE A 289 17.06 -27.99 -10.69
CA PHE A 289 17.76 -27.02 -11.52
C PHE A 289 17.12 -25.63 -11.41
N GLY A 290 15.78 -25.56 -11.41
CA GLY A 290 15.05 -24.29 -11.23
C GLY A 290 15.36 -23.61 -9.89
N PHE A 291 15.35 -24.37 -8.80
CA PHE A 291 15.74 -23.87 -7.48
C PHE A 291 17.16 -23.31 -7.48
N ARG A 292 18.11 -24.05 -8.07
CA ARG A 292 19.51 -23.60 -8.17
C ARG A 292 19.65 -22.33 -9.01
N ASN A 293 18.91 -22.22 -10.11
CA ASN A 293 18.89 -21.01 -10.92
C ASN A 293 18.40 -19.81 -10.10
N LEU A 294 17.26 -19.96 -9.38
CA LEU A 294 16.74 -18.89 -8.54
C LEU A 294 17.73 -18.52 -7.43
N GLN A 295 18.38 -19.49 -6.77
CA GLN A 295 19.40 -19.20 -5.76
C GLN A 295 20.61 -18.47 -6.32
N ASN A 296 21.09 -18.88 -7.50
CA ASN A 296 22.18 -18.18 -8.18
C ASN A 296 21.82 -16.72 -8.51
N VAL A 297 20.58 -16.46 -8.96
CA VAL A 297 20.10 -15.09 -9.19
C VAL A 297 19.96 -14.32 -7.88
N GLN A 298 19.48 -14.94 -6.78
CA GLN A 298 19.44 -14.29 -5.47
C GLN A 298 20.84 -13.86 -5.02
N ASN A 299 21.82 -14.74 -5.14
CA ASN A 299 23.20 -14.45 -4.78
C ASN A 299 23.80 -13.32 -5.64
N TYR A 300 23.53 -13.34 -6.94
CA TYR A 300 23.91 -12.25 -7.86
C TYR A 300 23.24 -10.92 -7.51
N LEU A 301 21.97 -10.95 -7.09
CA LEU A 301 21.28 -9.76 -6.63
C LEU A 301 21.93 -9.26 -5.34
N VAL A 302 22.12 -10.10 -4.32
CA VAL A 302 22.74 -9.71 -3.03
C VAL A 302 24.13 -9.12 -3.19
N SER A 303 24.93 -9.62 -4.14
CA SER A 303 26.30 -9.14 -4.37
C SER A 303 26.40 -7.67 -4.78
N HIS A 304 25.32 -7.06 -5.29
CA HIS A 304 25.31 -5.63 -5.67
C HIS A 304 25.71 -4.70 -4.51
N SER A 305 25.42 -5.10 -3.27
CA SER A 305 25.71 -4.32 -2.07
C SER A 305 27.21 -4.20 -1.76
N GLN A 306 28.02 -5.11 -2.30
CA GLN A 306 29.47 -5.17 -2.11
C GLN A 306 30.24 -4.48 -3.25
N GLU A 307 29.54 -4.01 -4.28
CA GLU A 307 30.15 -3.37 -5.45
C GLU A 307 30.50 -1.91 -5.15
N GLU A 308 31.69 -1.50 -5.58
CA GLU A 308 32.21 -0.16 -5.32
C GLU A 308 31.38 0.90 -6.07
N GLY A 309 30.89 1.91 -5.33
CA GLY A 309 30.10 3.01 -5.89
C GLY A 309 28.62 2.72 -6.11
N MET A 310 28.11 1.55 -5.71
CA MET A 310 26.68 1.22 -5.78
C MET A 310 25.92 1.65 -4.52
N LEU A 311 24.77 2.30 -4.71
CA LEU A 311 23.81 2.52 -3.63
C LEU A 311 23.08 1.21 -3.34
N PRO A 312 23.13 0.70 -2.09
CA PRO A 312 22.56 -0.59 -1.75
C PRO A 312 21.04 -0.52 -1.67
N PHE A 313 20.39 -1.58 -2.11
CA PHE A 313 19.00 -1.85 -1.77
C PHE A 313 18.94 -2.30 -0.31
N THR A 314 17.86 -1.94 0.39
CA THR A 314 17.64 -2.41 1.75
C THR A 314 17.29 -3.89 1.70
N GLU A 315 18.23 -4.75 2.09
CA GLU A 315 17.97 -6.19 2.14
C GLU A 315 16.98 -6.51 3.26
N VAL A 316 15.92 -7.24 2.93
CA VAL A 316 14.91 -7.71 3.87
C VAL A 316 14.68 -9.19 3.66
N ARG A 317 15.11 -9.98 4.65
CA ARG A 317 14.86 -11.42 4.69
C ARG A 317 13.41 -11.69 5.07
N ILE A 318 12.72 -12.44 4.23
CA ILE A 318 11.31 -12.76 4.43
C ILE A 318 11.17 -13.86 5.48
N ASN A 319 10.33 -13.60 6.47
CA ASN A 319 9.97 -14.60 7.47
C ASN A 319 8.69 -15.34 7.03
N LEU A 320 8.81 -16.60 6.61
CA LEU A 320 7.65 -17.41 6.21
C LEU A 320 6.71 -17.75 7.36
N HIS A 321 7.24 -17.84 8.59
CA HIS A 321 6.43 -18.14 9.77
C HIS A 321 5.63 -16.93 10.26
N SER A 322 6.13 -15.72 9.98
CA SER A 322 5.43 -14.47 10.29
C SER A 322 5.57 -13.46 9.15
N PHE A 323 4.70 -13.63 8.16
CA PHE A 323 4.59 -12.69 7.04
C PHE A 323 4.22 -11.27 7.50
N HIS A 324 3.49 -11.15 8.61
CA HIS A 324 3.11 -9.87 9.19
C HIS A 324 4.32 -9.08 9.70
N ASP A 325 5.29 -9.74 10.34
CA ASP A 325 6.50 -9.07 10.84
C ASP A 325 7.34 -8.50 9.70
N THR A 326 7.43 -9.25 8.59
CA THR A 326 8.13 -8.78 7.38
C THR A 326 7.45 -7.53 6.80
N LEU A 327 6.11 -7.54 6.74
CA LEU A 327 5.33 -6.40 6.26
C LEU A 327 5.42 -5.18 7.19
N ASP A 328 5.45 -5.40 8.50
CA ASP A 328 5.65 -4.35 9.51
C ASP A 328 7.05 -3.74 9.37
N HIS A 329 8.09 -4.56 9.16
CA HIS A 329 9.44 -4.08 8.91
C HIS A 329 9.54 -3.23 7.63
N LEU A 330 8.95 -3.68 6.51
CA LEU A 330 8.91 -2.89 5.27
C LEU A 330 8.20 -1.56 5.48
N HIS A 331 7.07 -1.58 6.19
CA HIS A 331 6.30 -0.38 6.50
C HIS A 331 7.14 0.61 7.34
N ASP A 332 7.86 0.11 8.33
CA ASP A 332 8.70 0.91 9.22
C ASP A 332 9.84 1.61 8.47
N VAL A 333 10.50 0.90 7.54
CA VAL A 333 11.54 1.48 6.70
C VAL A 333 10.98 2.57 5.79
N VAL A 334 9.80 2.35 5.19
CA VAL A 334 9.14 3.38 4.36
C VAL A 334 8.80 4.62 5.20
N LEU A 335 8.19 4.44 6.38
CA LEU A 335 7.82 5.53 7.26
C LEU A 335 9.04 6.34 7.70
N LYS A 336 10.12 5.68 8.09
CA LYS A 336 11.37 6.33 8.46
C LYS A 336 11.93 7.16 7.29
N ARG A 337 11.88 6.63 6.07
CA ARG A 337 12.36 7.37 4.89
C ARG A 337 11.50 8.59 4.58
N ILE A 338 10.18 8.48 4.76
CA ILE A 338 9.26 9.62 4.64
C ILE A 338 9.61 10.66 5.70
N GLU A 339 9.79 10.26 6.95
CA GLU A 339 10.13 11.14 8.06
C GLU A 339 11.42 11.92 7.81
N GLU A 340 12.50 11.25 7.38
CA GLU A 340 13.80 11.88 7.06
C GLU A 340 13.66 13.01 6.02
N VAL A 341 12.87 12.79 4.96
CA VAL A 341 12.65 13.78 3.91
C VAL A 341 11.74 14.92 4.40
N PHE A 342 10.72 14.60 5.21
CA PHE A 342 9.81 15.58 5.78
C PHE A 342 10.50 16.52 6.77
N VAL A 343 11.38 16.00 7.63
CA VAL A 343 12.17 16.80 8.58
C VAL A 343 13.16 17.69 7.84
N SER A 344 13.83 17.16 6.81
CA SER A 344 14.79 17.92 6.00
C SER A 344 14.13 19.08 5.26
N THR A 345 12.89 18.90 4.79
CA THR A 345 12.13 19.95 4.09
C THR A 345 11.62 21.05 5.03
N LYS A 346 11.44 20.77 6.33
CA LYS A 346 11.06 21.79 7.33
C LYS A 346 12.26 22.60 7.87
N ALA A 347 13.47 22.08 7.72
CA ALA A 347 14.70 22.71 8.20
C ALA A 347 15.38 23.62 7.15
N ALA A 348 14.97 23.49 5.88
CA ALA A 348 15.32 24.37 4.77
C ALA A 348 14.26 25.46 4.58
#